data_AF-A0A3N5BUI1-F1
#
_entry.id   AF-A0A3N5BUI1-F1
#
_cell.length_a   1.000
_cell.length_b   1.000
_cell.length_c   1.000
_cell.angle_alpha   90.00
_cell.angle_beta   90.00
_cell.angle_gamma   90.00
#
_symmetry.space_group_name_H-M   'P 1'
#
loop_
_entity.id
_entity.type
_entity.pdbx_description
1 polymer ?
#
loop_
_entity_poly.entity_id
_entity_poly.type
_entity_poly.pdbx_seq_one_letter_code
_entity_poly.pdbx_strand_id
1 'polypeptide(L)'
;MGQNYQDIWKQYVPSEVNESIQKNSEMWKQEGDTWEATFDEAKKLHEKAVAGDEKAVKEVFKLLKDIKQKAPSDHLIEAYYGSVVALLGRDAADTKDRFRLVRKGMKILDDVVKKEPEHSEIRMLRGYVSYNIPEMYFQRTSTAVEDFEYLINQYESNPEVFSQDMYWQLLYDLGIAYKRTEKQDQAQQVFTKLSNLNPNEEIRTLLSHEGIDDSPAKEVDSTPTFESNEEPEELIEFPQTKREKSRRRSRRSR
;
A
#
# COMPACT_ATOMS: atom_id res chain seq x y z
N MET A 1 -11.21 13.17 26.29
CA MET A 1 -9.82 12.88 26.71
C MET A 1 -9.18 12.12 25.57
N GLY A 2 -8.44 12.80 24.70
CA GLY A 2 -7.83 12.18 23.51
C GLY A 2 -6.50 11.54 23.89
N GLN A 3 -6.42 10.22 23.83
CA GLN A 3 -5.16 9.51 23.95
C GLN A 3 -4.36 9.67 22.65
N ASN A 4 -3.08 10.02 22.81
CA ASN A 4 -2.11 10.22 21.74
C ASN A 4 -1.73 8.86 21.14
N TYR A 5 -2.20 8.54 19.93
CA TYR A 5 -1.90 7.30 19.22
C TYR A 5 -0.41 7.13 18.87
N GLN A 6 0.42 8.16 19.03
CA GLN A 6 1.86 8.09 18.71
C GLN A 6 2.74 7.42 19.78
N ASP A 7 2.17 6.98 20.92
CA ASP A 7 2.95 6.44 22.03
C ASP A 7 2.80 4.93 22.27
N ILE A 8 2.01 4.21 21.46
CA ILE A 8 1.76 2.77 21.65
C ILE A 8 2.96 1.88 21.22
N TRP A 9 3.82 2.37 20.32
CA TRP A 9 4.91 1.59 19.73
C TRP A 9 6.21 1.54 20.56
N LYS A 10 6.28 2.27 21.68
CA LYS A 10 7.50 2.36 22.52
C LYS A 10 7.66 1.19 23.51
N GLN A 11 6.70 0.27 23.59
CA GLN A 11 6.68 -0.74 24.67
C GLN A 11 7.05 -2.17 24.25
N TYR A 12 7.42 -2.43 23.00
CA TYR A 12 7.80 -3.78 22.57
C TYR A 12 9.01 -3.76 21.64
N VAL A 13 10.20 -3.80 22.25
CA VAL A 13 11.45 -4.21 21.61
C VAL A 13 12.01 -5.37 22.44
N PRO A 14 11.98 -6.63 21.94
CA PRO A 14 12.54 -7.77 22.65
C PRO A 14 14.04 -7.57 22.95
N SER A 15 14.43 -7.78 24.20
CA SER A 15 15.71 -7.37 24.80
C SER A 15 16.86 -8.38 24.65
N GLU A 16 16.97 -9.12 23.55
CA GLU A 16 17.96 -10.21 23.42
C GLU A 16 18.98 -10.06 22.28
N VAL A 17 19.35 -8.84 21.91
CA VAL A 17 20.50 -8.63 21.01
C VAL A 17 21.39 -7.51 21.55
N ASN A 18 22.10 -7.76 22.65
CA ASN A 18 23.07 -6.78 23.13
C ASN A 18 24.36 -7.32 23.76
N GLU A 19 24.85 -8.48 23.33
CA GLU A 19 26.27 -8.86 23.55
C GLU A 19 27.01 -9.34 22.29
N SER A 20 26.36 -9.40 21.11
CA SER A 20 27.01 -9.72 19.83
C SER A 20 27.39 -8.50 18.98
N ILE A 21 26.94 -7.30 19.35
CA ILE A 21 27.10 -6.08 18.51
C ILE A 21 28.52 -5.49 18.59
N GLN A 22 29.26 -5.67 19.69
CA GLN A 22 30.62 -5.13 19.79
C GLN A 22 31.71 -6.03 19.19
N LYS A 23 31.45 -7.34 18.99
CA LYS A 23 32.45 -8.27 18.44
C LYS A 23 32.38 -8.45 16.93
N ASN A 24 31.33 -7.93 16.28
CA ASN A 24 31.16 -7.98 14.82
C ASN A 24 31.57 -6.70 14.08
N SER A 25 31.85 -5.58 14.75
CA SER A 25 32.26 -4.35 14.03
C SER A 25 33.66 -4.42 13.41
N GLU A 26 34.50 -5.37 13.82
CA GLU A 26 35.87 -5.53 13.31
C GLU A 26 36.03 -6.68 12.29
N MET A 27 35.04 -7.56 12.17
CA MET A 27 35.14 -8.78 11.34
C MET A 27 34.68 -8.59 9.88
N TRP A 28 34.01 -7.47 9.55
CA TRP A 28 33.37 -7.25 8.24
C TRP A 28 34.20 -6.36 7.30
N LYS A 29 35.44 -6.03 7.68
CA LYS A 29 36.35 -5.23 6.83
C LYS A 29 36.95 -6.00 5.65
N GLN A 30 36.62 -7.28 5.44
CA GLN A 30 37.32 -8.12 4.45
C GLN A 30 36.47 -9.05 3.57
N GLU A 31 35.13 -8.96 3.59
CA GLU A 31 34.31 -9.54 2.52
C GLU A 31 33.77 -8.40 1.66
N GLY A 32 34.16 -8.40 0.38
CA GLY A 32 34.07 -7.28 -0.58
C GLY A 32 32.96 -6.24 -0.34
N ASP A 33 33.37 -4.98 -0.16
CA ASP A 33 32.58 -3.75 -0.07
C ASP A 33 31.77 -3.48 -1.37
N THR A 34 30.84 -4.38 -1.64
CA THR A 34 29.90 -4.33 -2.75
C THR A 34 28.77 -3.37 -2.38
N TRP A 35 28.33 -2.56 -3.34
CA TRP A 35 27.29 -1.57 -3.09
C TRP A 35 25.96 -2.26 -2.74
N GLU A 36 25.79 -3.51 -3.15
CA GLU A 36 24.70 -4.42 -2.86
C GLU A 36 24.58 -4.72 -1.36
N ALA A 37 25.67 -5.14 -0.71
CA ALA A 37 25.67 -5.39 0.74
C ALA A 37 25.39 -4.10 1.54
N THR A 38 25.96 -2.97 1.12
CA THR A 38 25.64 -1.66 1.71
C THR A 38 24.18 -1.28 1.48
N PHE A 39 23.59 -1.68 0.35
CA PHE A 39 22.19 -1.39 0.04
C PHE A 39 21.24 -2.20 0.90
N ASP A 40 21.52 -3.47 1.18
CA ASP A 40 20.74 -4.27 2.13
C ASP A 40 20.75 -3.67 3.54
N GLU A 41 21.90 -3.14 3.98
CA GLU A 41 21.98 -2.39 5.23
C GLU A 41 21.16 -1.10 5.17
N ALA A 42 21.21 -0.38 4.04
CA ALA A 42 20.43 0.83 3.84
C ALA A 42 18.90 0.54 3.89
N LYS A 43 18.43 -0.59 3.38
CA LYS A 43 17.02 -1.00 3.50
C LYS A 43 16.60 -1.19 4.96
N LYS A 44 17.41 -1.90 5.76
CA LYS A 44 17.15 -2.10 7.20
C LYS A 44 17.16 -0.79 7.98
N LEU A 45 18.08 0.13 7.66
CA LEU A 45 18.10 1.46 8.26
C LEU A 45 16.91 2.33 7.81
N HIS A 46 16.44 2.15 6.57
CA HIS A 46 15.26 2.83 6.05
C HIS A 46 14.00 2.45 6.83
N GLU A 47 13.83 1.19 7.23
CA GLU A 47 12.70 0.77 8.09
C GLU A 47 12.68 1.55 9.41
N LYS A 48 13.84 1.70 10.06
CA LYS A 48 13.97 2.51 11.29
C LYS A 48 13.67 3.98 11.03
N ALA A 49 14.12 4.51 9.90
CA ALA A 49 13.87 5.88 9.47
C ALA A 49 12.37 6.14 9.26
N VAL A 50 11.65 5.20 8.65
CA VAL A 50 10.18 5.22 8.49
C VAL A 50 9.49 5.17 9.85
N ALA A 51 9.97 4.33 10.78
CA ALA A 51 9.46 4.23 12.15
C ALA A 51 9.68 5.48 13.03
N GLY A 52 10.40 6.48 12.53
CA GLY A 52 10.56 7.79 13.19
C GLY A 52 11.95 8.08 13.74
N ASP A 53 12.96 7.23 13.50
CA ASP A 53 14.33 7.49 13.93
C ASP A 53 15.01 8.54 13.02
N GLU A 54 15.09 9.78 13.51
CA GLU A 54 15.75 10.89 12.80
C GLU A 54 17.25 10.67 12.54
N LYS A 55 17.93 9.87 13.38
CA LYS A 55 19.35 9.54 13.16
C LYS A 55 19.45 8.56 11.99
N ALA A 56 18.59 7.54 11.96
CA ALA A 56 18.51 6.59 10.86
C ALA A 56 18.22 7.28 9.52
N VAL A 57 17.36 8.32 9.49
CA VAL A 57 17.11 9.13 8.28
C VAL A 57 18.41 9.75 7.75
N LYS A 58 19.22 10.34 8.63
CA LYS A 58 20.48 11.00 8.24
C LYS A 58 21.54 9.98 7.79
N GLU A 59 21.60 8.83 8.44
CA GLU A 59 22.52 7.75 8.10
C GLU A 59 22.16 7.11 6.76
N VAL A 60 20.90 6.72 6.57
CA VAL A 60 20.47 6.09 5.31
C VAL A 60 20.54 7.06 4.14
N PHE A 61 20.31 8.36 4.35
CA PHE A 61 20.52 9.37 3.31
C PHE A 61 21.99 9.43 2.84
N LYS A 62 22.95 9.36 3.77
CA LYS A 62 24.38 9.35 3.43
C LYS A 62 24.74 8.08 2.65
N LEU A 63 24.33 6.91 3.16
CA LEU A 63 24.59 5.63 2.50
C LEU A 63 24.01 5.59 1.08
N LEU A 64 22.73 5.93 0.90
CA LEU A 64 22.08 5.91 -0.41
C LEU A 64 22.67 6.94 -1.38
N LYS A 65 23.15 8.09 -0.88
CA LYS A 65 23.85 9.08 -1.71
C LYS A 65 25.18 8.54 -2.25
N ASP A 66 25.87 7.72 -1.48
CA ASP A 66 27.14 7.11 -1.88
C ASP A 66 26.90 5.91 -2.81
N ILE A 67 25.95 5.03 -2.47
CA ILE A 67 25.55 3.88 -3.29
C ILE A 67 25.07 4.33 -4.67
N LYS A 68 24.27 5.41 -4.76
CA LYS A 68 23.79 5.93 -6.04
C LYS A 68 24.91 6.37 -7.00
N GLN A 69 26.08 6.73 -6.48
CA GLN A 69 27.25 7.04 -7.33
C GLN A 69 27.91 5.76 -7.87
N LYS A 70 27.84 4.66 -7.11
CA LYS A 70 28.39 3.35 -7.49
C LYS A 70 27.45 2.60 -8.45
N ALA A 71 26.13 2.76 -8.30
CA ALA A 71 25.10 2.09 -9.11
C ALA A 71 24.04 3.09 -9.64
N PRO A 72 24.40 3.98 -10.57
CA PRO A 72 23.51 5.07 -11.02
C PRO A 72 22.33 4.61 -11.89
N SER A 73 22.37 3.39 -12.43
CA SER A 73 21.32 2.81 -13.26
C SER A 73 20.29 2.01 -12.46
N ASP A 74 20.50 1.80 -11.17
CA ASP A 74 19.58 1.05 -10.33
C ASP A 74 18.42 1.95 -9.86
N HIS A 75 17.25 1.68 -10.40
CA HIS A 75 16.02 2.42 -10.12
C HIS A 75 15.48 2.18 -8.70
N LEU A 76 15.74 1.02 -8.10
CA LEU A 76 15.31 0.71 -6.74
C LEU A 76 16.12 1.53 -5.73
N ILE A 77 17.44 1.66 -5.91
CA ILE A 77 18.27 2.58 -5.12
C ILE A 77 17.77 4.02 -5.26
N GLU A 78 17.42 4.44 -6.48
CA GLU A 78 16.85 5.77 -6.72
C GLU A 78 15.51 5.98 -5.99
N ALA A 79 14.66 4.96 -5.92
CA ALA A 79 13.40 4.99 -5.18
C ALA A 79 13.63 5.14 -3.67
N TYR A 80 14.51 4.32 -3.08
CA TYR A 80 14.88 4.44 -1.67
C TYR A 80 15.47 5.82 -1.34
N TYR A 81 16.31 6.35 -2.24
CA TYR A 81 16.84 7.71 -2.13
C TYR A 81 15.71 8.76 -2.15
N GLY A 82 14.73 8.62 -3.05
CA GLY A 82 13.55 9.49 -3.08
C GLY A 82 12.75 9.44 -1.78
N SER A 83 12.54 8.25 -1.23
CA SER A 83 11.83 8.04 0.03
C SER A 83 12.54 8.73 1.21
N VAL A 84 13.86 8.52 1.39
CA VAL A 84 14.60 9.19 2.48
C VAL A 84 14.67 10.71 2.28
N VAL A 85 14.70 11.22 1.05
CA VAL A 85 14.63 12.67 0.80
C VAL A 85 13.31 13.25 1.29
N ALA A 86 12.20 12.52 1.18
CA ALA A 86 10.93 12.93 1.77
C ALA A 86 10.97 12.88 3.31
N LEU A 87 11.59 11.86 3.90
CA LEU A 87 11.80 11.74 5.36
C LEU A 87 12.68 12.87 5.92
N LEU A 88 13.71 13.32 5.19
CA LEU A 88 14.46 14.51 5.57
C LEU A 88 13.57 15.76 5.63
N GLY A 89 12.54 15.82 4.80
CA GLY A 89 11.53 16.87 4.88
C GLY A 89 10.71 16.80 6.15
N ARG A 90 10.25 15.60 6.55
CA ARG A 90 9.55 15.35 7.83
C ARG A 90 10.34 15.94 9.00
N ASP A 91 11.64 15.68 9.03
CA ASP A 91 12.53 16.05 10.15
C ASP A 91 13.10 17.48 10.04
N ALA A 92 12.80 18.21 8.95
CA ALA A 92 13.31 19.56 8.75
C ALA A 92 12.65 20.56 9.71
N ALA A 93 13.47 21.38 10.37
CA ALA A 93 13.03 22.44 11.27
C ALA A 93 12.42 23.63 10.53
N ASP A 94 12.97 23.98 9.37
CA ASP A 94 12.46 25.07 8.53
C ASP A 94 11.32 24.58 7.61
N THR A 95 10.20 25.30 7.62
CA THR A 95 9.01 24.94 6.84
C THR A 95 9.30 24.96 5.34
N LYS A 96 10.07 25.92 4.82
CA LYS A 96 10.36 25.98 3.38
C LYS A 96 11.20 24.78 2.95
N ASP A 97 12.18 24.39 3.76
CA ASP A 97 12.98 23.19 3.52
C ASP A 97 12.16 21.90 3.62
N ARG A 98 11.26 21.78 4.60
CA ARG A 98 10.32 20.66 4.71
C ARG A 98 9.57 20.43 3.41
N PHE A 99 8.89 21.46 2.93
CA PHE A 99 8.11 21.38 1.69
C PHE A 99 8.99 21.11 0.46
N ARG A 100 10.17 21.73 0.38
CA ARG A 100 11.10 21.53 -0.73
C ARG A 100 11.60 20.08 -0.80
N LEU A 101 11.97 19.51 0.35
CA LEU A 101 12.48 18.14 0.47
C LEU A 101 11.40 17.10 0.17
N VAL A 102 10.20 17.25 0.75
CA VAL A 102 9.06 16.35 0.45
C VAL A 102 8.75 16.36 -1.05
N ARG A 103 8.63 17.54 -1.67
CA ARG A 103 8.39 17.63 -3.13
C ARG A 103 9.51 17.03 -3.96
N LYS A 104 10.76 17.18 -3.53
CA LYS A 104 11.90 16.56 -4.21
C LYS A 104 11.83 15.04 -4.13
N GLY A 105 11.55 14.48 -2.95
CA GLY A 105 11.42 13.04 -2.74
C GLY A 105 10.30 12.44 -3.59
N MET A 106 9.13 13.07 -3.58
CA MET A 106 7.99 12.66 -4.42
C MET A 106 8.32 12.69 -5.91
N LYS A 107 8.96 13.75 -6.40
CA LYS A 107 9.35 13.84 -7.81
C LYS A 107 10.26 12.68 -8.22
N ILE A 108 11.22 12.32 -7.37
CA ILE A 108 12.11 11.19 -7.62
C ILE A 108 11.27 9.90 -7.73
N LEU A 109 10.39 9.64 -6.76
CA LEU A 109 9.54 8.44 -6.76
C LEU A 109 8.62 8.37 -7.98
N ASP A 110 8.00 9.49 -8.37
CA ASP A 110 7.16 9.58 -9.57
C ASP A 110 7.96 9.25 -10.84
N ASP A 111 9.17 9.80 -10.95
CA ASP A 111 10.02 9.58 -12.11
C ASP A 111 10.54 8.13 -12.17
N VAL A 112 10.78 7.49 -11.03
CA VAL A 112 11.19 6.08 -10.98
C VAL A 112 10.03 5.15 -11.33
N VAL A 113 8.83 5.35 -10.79
CA VAL A 113 7.66 4.50 -11.14
C VAL A 113 7.31 4.63 -12.63
N LYS A 114 7.54 5.78 -13.27
CA LYS A 114 7.38 5.90 -14.73
C LYS A 114 8.35 5.02 -15.52
N LYS A 115 9.55 4.77 -14.98
CA LYS A 115 10.58 3.93 -15.63
C LYS A 115 10.34 2.44 -15.34
N GLU A 116 9.95 2.13 -14.10
CA GLU A 116 9.73 0.75 -13.60
C GLU A 116 8.28 0.59 -13.08
N PRO A 117 7.26 0.68 -13.95
CA PRO A 117 5.87 0.71 -13.53
C PRO A 117 5.37 -0.61 -12.95
N GLU A 118 6.10 -1.71 -13.08
CA GLU A 118 5.71 -3.03 -12.59
C GLU A 118 6.46 -3.44 -11.31
N HIS A 119 7.42 -2.63 -10.85
CA HIS A 119 8.25 -2.98 -9.70
C HIS A 119 7.52 -2.71 -8.38
N SER A 120 7.07 -3.78 -7.72
CA SER A 120 6.27 -3.72 -6.49
C SER A 120 6.94 -2.91 -5.38
N GLU A 121 8.22 -3.15 -5.08
CA GLU A 121 8.92 -2.43 -4.01
C GLU A 121 9.03 -0.91 -4.26
N ILE A 122 9.21 -0.49 -5.51
CA ILE A 122 9.25 0.94 -5.89
C ILE A 122 7.87 1.58 -5.69
N ARG A 123 6.80 0.90 -6.11
CA ARG A 123 5.42 1.35 -5.87
C ARG A 123 5.07 1.36 -4.39
N MET A 124 5.56 0.41 -3.60
CA MET A 124 5.42 0.39 -2.15
C MET A 124 5.98 1.68 -1.53
N LEU A 125 7.19 2.07 -1.92
CA LEU A 125 7.82 3.30 -1.46
C LEU A 125 7.03 4.55 -1.88
N ARG A 126 6.57 4.63 -3.14
CA ARG A 126 5.77 5.78 -3.62
C ARG A 126 4.42 5.86 -2.93
N GLY A 127 3.74 4.73 -2.76
CA GLY A 127 2.44 4.61 -2.11
C GLY A 127 2.51 5.09 -0.67
N TYR A 128 3.43 4.56 0.13
CA TYR A 128 3.56 4.93 1.54
C TYR A 128 4.06 6.37 1.75
N VAL A 129 4.95 6.88 0.91
CA VAL A 129 5.34 8.31 0.99
C VAL A 129 4.15 9.20 0.66
N SER A 130 3.35 8.84 -0.35
CA SER A 130 2.16 9.59 -0.75
C SER A 130 1.05 9.52 0.29
N TYR A 131 0.91 8.39 0.98
CA TYR A 131 -0.10 8.16 2.02
C TYR A 131 0.19 8.91 3.32
N ASN A 132 1.45 9.07 3.69
CA ASN A 132 1.85 9.64 4.98
C ASN A 132 2.00 11.17 5.00
N ILE A 133 1.85 11.83 3.85
CA ILE A 133 1.96 13.29 3.76
C ILE A 133 0.58 13.96 3.82
N PRO A 134 0.47 15.18 4.38
CA PRO A 134 -0.82 15.83 4.55
C PRO A 134 -1.51 16.15 3.21
N GLU A 135 -2.71 15.60 3.02
CA GLU A 135 -3.50 15.74 1.79
C GLU A 135 -3.77 17.21 1.43
N MET A 136 -4.08 18.05 2.43
CA MET A 136 -4.35 19.49 2.26
C MET A 136 -3.24 20.25 1.50
N TYR A 137 -2.00 19.78 1.59
CA TYR A 137 -0.84 20.48 1.02
C TYR A 137 -0.29 19.82 -0.24
N PHE A 138 -0.44 18.50 -0.37
CA PHE A 138 0.25 17.73 -1.39
C PHE A 138 -0.69 17.06 -2.40
N GLN A 139 -1.94 16.75 -2.01
CA GLN A 139 -2.95 16.11 -2.86
C GLN A 139 -2.45 14.78 -3.46
N ARG A 140 -2.02 13.85 -2.59
CA ARG A 140 -1.27 12.64 -2.98
C ARG A 140 -1.97 11.35 -2.60
N THR A 141 -3.10 11.43 -1.92
CA THR A 141 -3.87 10.23 -1.54
C THR A 141 -4.32 9.44 -2.76
N SER A 142 -4.66 10.09 -3.88
CA SER A 142 -5.00 9.40 -5.13
C SER A 142 -3.83 8.56 -5.69
N THR A 143 -2.59 9.04 -5.56
CA THR A 143 -1.39 8.28 -5.95
C THR A 143 -1.17 7.08 -5.01
N ALA A 144 -1.41 7.26 -3.71
CA ALA A 144 -1.36 6.15 -2.77
C ALA A 144 -2.40 5.06 -3.10
N VAL A 145 -3.64 5.46 -3.42
CA VAL A 145 -4.69 4.55 -3.88
C VAL A 145 -4.24 3.74 -5.09
N GLU A 146 -3.69 4.40 -6.13
CA GLU A 146 -3.19 3.72 -7.33
C GLU A 146 -2.13 2.65 -7.00
N ASP A 147 -1.16 2.98 -6.15
CA ASP A 147 -0.10 2.04 -5.78
C ASP A 147 -0.61 0.90 -4.90
N PHE A 148 -1.49 1.18 -3.94
CA PHE A 148 -2.06 0.14 -3.08
C PHE A 148 -2.95 -0.82 -3.87
N GLU A 149 -3.81 -0.32 -4.77
CA GLU A 149 -4.60 -1.16 -5.68
C GLU A 149 -3.69 -2.06 -6.53
N TYR A 150 -2.61 -1.52 -7.08
CA TYR A 150 -1.62 -2.32 -7.82
C TYR A 150 -1.03 -3.43 -6.95
N LEU A 151 -0.55 -3.10 -5.75
CA LEU A 151 0.13 -4.06 -4.87
C LEU A 151 -0.80 -5.16 -4.38
N ILE A 152 -2.04 -4.81 -4.04
CA ILE A 152 -3.11 -5.76 -3.67
C ILE A 152 -3.38 -6.73 -4.82
N ASN A 153 -3.50 -6.23 -6.05
CA ASN A 153 -3.69 -7.09 -7.23
C ASN A 153 -2.50 -8.02 -7.49
N GLN A 154 -1.27 -7.55 -7.26
CA GLN A 154 -0.07 -8.38 -7.38
C GLN A 154 -0.06 -9.51 -6.36
N TYR A 155 -0.43 -9.23 -5.10
CA TYR A 155 -0.53 -10.27 -4.06
C TYR A 155 -1.63 -11.28 -4.36
N GLU A 156 -2.79 -10.82 -4.82
CA GLU A 156 -3.91 -11.70 -5.17
C GLU A 156 -3.60 -12.61 -6.35
N SER A 157 -2.70 -12.17 -7.24
CA SER A 157 -2.19 -12.98 -8.35
C SER A 157 -1.04 -13.91 -7.93
N ASN A 158 -0.19 -13.47 -7.00
CA ASN A 158 0.93 -14.22 -6.47
C ASN A 158 1.17 -13.91 -4.98
N PRO A 159 0.64 -14.73 -4.06
CA PRO A 159 0.79 -14.51 -2.61
C PRO A 159 2.23 -14.59 -2.08
N GLU A 160 3.21 -14.99 -2.89
CA GLU A 160 4.63 -15.03 -2.49
C GLU A 160 5.35 -13.68 -2.63
N VAL A 161 4.70 -12.66 -3.22
CA VAL A 161 5.34 -11.36 -3.49
C VAL A 161 5.69 -10.57 -2.23
N PHE A 162 4.92 -10.73 -1.15
CA PHE A 162 5.20 -10.22 0.19
C PHE A 162 4.32 -10.96 1.23
N SER A 163 4.48 -10.66 2.52
CA SER A 163 3.75 -11.39 3.58
C SER A 163 2.24 -11.10 3.59
N GLN A 164 1.47 -12.04 4.14
CA GLN A 164 0.04 -11.87 4.36
C GLN A 164 -0.28 -10.69 5.28
N ASP A 165 0.55 -10.42 6.29
CA ASP A 165 0.38 -9.26 7.17
C ASP A 165 0.49 -7.94 6.37
N MET A 166 1.44 -7.85 5.43
CA MET A 166 1.56 -6.69 4.54
C MET A 166 0.33 -6.55 3.63
N TYR A 167 -0.24 -7.66 3.15
CA TYR A 167 -1.48 -7.63 2.37
C TYR A 167 -2.66 -7.07 3.18
N TRP A 168 -2.84 -7.51 4.42
CA TRP A 168 -3.88 -6.98 5.30
C TRP A 168 -3.68 -5.49 5.62
N GLN A 169 -2.43 -5.08 5.87
CA GLN A 169 -2.09 -3.68 6.07
C GLN A 169 -2.42 -2.82 4.85
N LEU A 170 -2.09 -3.29 3.63
CA LEU A 170 -2.41 -2.59 2.39
C LEU A 170 -3.92 -2.43 2.18
N LEU A 171 -4.72 -3.47 2.46
CA LEU A 171 -6.17 -3.39 2.40
C LEU A 171 -6.69 -2.33 3.40
N TYR A 172 -6.19 -2.34 4.63
CA TYR A 172 -6.59 -1.36 5.63
C TYR A 172 -6.25 0.07 5.17
N ASP A 173 -5.01 0.30 4.77
CA ASP A 173 -4.54 1.62 4.32
C ASP A 173 -5.26 2.11 3.05
N LEU A 174 -5.61 1.20 2.12
CA LEU A 174 -6.43 1.52 0.95
C LEU A 174 -7.84 1.97 1.37
N GLY A 175 -8.48 1.29 2.32
CA GLY A 175 -9.78 1.70 2.86
C GLY A 175 -9.73 3.10 3.48
N ILE A 176 -8.68 3.41 4.25
CA ILE A 176 -8.44 4.75 4.80
C ILE A 176 -8.22 5.78 3.68
N ALA A 177 -7.43 5.45 2.67
CA ALA A 177 -7.17 6.33 1.53
C ALA A 177 -8.44 6.64 0.73
N TYR A 178 -9.34 5.67 0.58
CA TYR A 178 -10.67 5.91 -0.01
C TYR A 178 -11.54 6.82 0.85
N LYS A 179 -11.56 6.65 2.18
CA LYS A 179 -12.28 7.58 3.08
C LYS A 179 -11.76 9.02 2.94
N ARG A 180 -10.44 9.21 2.90
CA ARG A 180 -9.80 10.52 2.69
C ARG A 180 -10.16 11.17 1.36
N THR A 181 -10.53 10.39 0.36
CA THR A 181 -10.92 10.85 -0.97
C THR A 181 -12.43 10.79 -1.22
N GLU A 182 -13.23 10.72 -0.15
CA GLU A 182 -14.70 10.70 -0.16
C GLU A 182 -15.33 9.51 -0.91
N LYS A 183 -14.57 8.44 -1.14
CA LYS A 183 -14.99 7.22 -1.83
C LYS A 183 -15.53 6.18 -0.84
N GLN A 184 -16.62 6.53 -0.15
CA GLN A 184 -17.16 5.71 0.96
C GLN A 184 -17.54 4.29 0.54
N ASP A 185 -18.15 4.11 -0.64
CA ASP A 185 -18.55 2.78 -1.13
C ASP A 185 -17.34 1.87 -1.35
N GLN A 186 -16.25 2.41 -1.91
CA GLN A 186 -15.02 1.67 -2.16
C GLN A 186 -14.31 1.33 -0.85
N ALA A 187 -14.28 2.27 0.10
CA ALA A 187 -13.76 2.02 1.44
C ALA A 187 -14.50 0.87 2.12
N GLN A 188 -15.84 0.89 2.09
CA GLN A 188 -16.68 -0.15 2.69
C GLN A 188 -16.40 -1.52 2.06
N GLN A 189 -16.28 -1.60 0.73
CA GLN A 189 -15.97 -2.85 0.03
C GLN A 189 -14.63 -3.43 0.47
N VAL A 190 -13.59 -2.59 0.56
CA VAL A 190 -12.25 -3.02 0.99
C VAL A 190 -12.25 -3.48 2.44
N PHE A 191 -12.93 -2.77 3.34
CA PHE A 191 -13.01 -3.16 4.73
C PHE A 191 -13.81 -4.45 4.95
N THR A 192 -14.92 -4.64 4.24
CA THR A 192 -15.66 -5.90 4.25
C THR A 192 -14.83 -7.06 3.70
N LYS A 193 -14.03 -6.82 2.65
CA LYS A 193 -13.07 -7.83 2.17
C LYS A 193 -12.06 -8.18 3.26
N LEU A 194 -11.48 -7.17 3.92
CA LEU A 194 -10.48 -7.36 4.95
C LEU A 194 -11.02 -8.11 6.18
N SER A 195 -12.22 -7.77 6.68
CA SER A 195 -12.81 -8.48 7.83
C SER A 195 -13.10 -9.94 7.53
N ASN A 196 -13.59 -10.25 6.31
CA ASN A 196 -13.83 -11.63 5.87
C ASN A 196 -12.55 -12.48 5.77
N LEU A 197 -11.37 -11.86 5.69
CA LEU A 197 -10.08 -12.56 5.69
C LEU A 197 -9.61 -12.93 7.09
N ASN A 198 -10.34 -12.54 8.14
CA ASN A 198 -10.03 -12.87 9.54
C ASN A 198 -8.59 -12.48 9.92
N PRO A 199 -8.20 -11.19 9.80
CA PRO A 199 -6.82 -10.75 9.89
C PRO A 199 -6.27 -10.89 11.32
N ASN A 200 -4.98 -10.61 11.51
CA ASN A 200 -4.35 -10.63 12.83
C ASN A 200 -4.98 -9.61 13.81
N GLU A 201 -4.69 -9.75 15.11
CA GLU A 201 -5.25 -8.92 16.18
C GLU A 201 -4.98 -7.42 16.01
N GLU A 202 -3.83 -7.07 15.46
CA GLU A 202 -3.45 -5.68 15.19
C GLU A 202 -4.42 -5.02 14.20
N ILE A 203 -4.65 -5.66 13.05
CA ILE A 203 -5.55 -5.14 12.03
C ILE A 203 -7.01 -5.09 12.53
N ARG A 204 -7.45 -6.08 13.32
CA ARG A 204 -8.79 -6.04 13.93
C ARG A 204 -8.96 -4.85 14.87
N THR A 205 -7.93 -4.53 15.63
CA THR A 205 -7.91 -3.37 16.52
C THR A 205 -8.03 -2.07 15.72
N LEU A 206 -7.33 -1.98 14.58
CA LEU A 206 -7.44 -0.85 13.66
C LEU A 206 -8.85 -0.72 13.07
N LEU A 207 -9.44 -1.81 12.58
CA LEU A 207 -10.82 -1.83 12.07
C LEU A 207 -11.84 -1.36 13.13
N SER A 208 -11.66 -1.82 14.38
CA SER A 208 -12.53 -1.45 15.49
C SER A 208 -12.47 0.05 15.80
N HIS A 209 -11.29 0.67 15.76
CA HIS A 209 -11.14 2.13 15.92
C HIS A 209 -11.84 2.93 14.82
N GLU A 210 -11.91 2.36 13.61
CA GLU A 210 -12.63 2.96 12.48
C GLU A 210 -14.15 2.73 12.53
N GLY A 211 -14.65 2.04 13.56
CA GLY A 211 -16.06 1.71 13.73
C GLY A 211 -16.54 0.60 12.80
N ILE A 212 -15.62 -0.22 12.29
CA ILE A 212 -15.92 -1.35 11.42
C ILE A 212 -16.01 -2.60 12.29
N ASP A 213 -17.18 -3.22 12.31
CA ASP A 213 -17.42 -4.44 13.09
C ASP A 213 -16.71 -5.64 12.43
N ASP A 214 -15.72 -6.20 13.12
CA ASP A 214 -15.02 -7.46 12.79
C ASP A 214 -15.80 -8.69 13.31
N SER A 215 -17.02 -8.53 13.82
CA SER A 215 -17.84 -9.69 14.15
C SER A 215 -17.96 -10.57 12.90
N PRO A 216 -17.50 -11.85 12.96
CA PRO A 216 -17.58 -12.72 11.81
C PRO A 216 -19.03 -12.74 11.34
N ALA A 217 -19.24 -12.49 10.05
CA ALA A 217 -20.55 -12.57 9.45
C ALA A 217 -21.18 -13.88 9.91
N LYS A 218 -22.25 -13.80 10.72
CA LYS A 218 -23.01 -14.97 11.13
C LYS A 218 -23.30 -15.75 9.86
N GLU A 219 -22.93 -17.03 9.84
CA GLU A 219 -23.33 -17.95 8.79
C GLU A 219 -24.83 -17.73 8.54
N VAL A 220 -25.15 -17.13 7.38
CA VAL A 220 -26.52 -17.04 6.94
C VAL A 220 -26.85 -18.45 6.48
N ASP A 221 -27.38 -19.23 7.42
CA ASP A 221 -27.99 -20.53 7.16
C ASP A 221 -29.10 -20.31 6.13
N SER A 222 -28.74 -20.56 4.88
CA SER A 222 -29.65 -20.53 3.75
C SER A 222 -30.27 -21.90 3.60
N THR A 223 -31.05 -22.32 4.60
CA THR A 223 -32.14 -23.26 4.33
C THR A 223 -33.28 -22.46 3.67
N PRO A 224 -33.61 -22.70 2.39
CA PRO A 224 -34.82 -22.16 1.82
C PRO A 224 -35.99 -22.96 2.39
N THR A 225 -36.76 -22.38 3.31
CA THR A 225 -38.11 -22.84 3.61
C THR A 225 -38.98 -22.62 2.38
N PHE A 226 -39.23 -23.70 1.67
CA PHE A 226 -40.16 -23.76 0.55
C PHE A 226 -41.59 -23.70 1.13
N GLU A 227 -42.17 -22.51 1.21
CA GLU A 227 -43.61 -22.35 1.40
C GLU A 227 -44.31 -22.68 0.09
N SER A 228 -44.90 -23.86 0.02
CA SER A 228 -45.86 -24.26 -1.00
C SER A 228 -47.20 -23.56 -0.74
N ASN A 229 -47.49 -22.51 -1.50
CA ASN A 229 -48.87 -22.07 -1.74
C ASN A 229 -49.22 -22.41 -3.19
N GLU A 230 -50.04 -23.45 -3.35
CA GLU A 230 -50.77 -23.76 -4.58
C GLU A 230 -51.98 -22.83 -4.69
N GLU A 231 -52.15 -22.22 -5.87
CA GLU A 231 -53.38 -21.99 -6.64
C GLU A 231 -53.26 -20.74 -7.55
N PRO A 232 -54.02 -20.63 -8.65
CA PRO A 232 -54.23 -21.61 -9.71
C PRO A 232 -53.96 -21.01 -11.12
N GLU A 233 -53.95 -21.88 -12.12
CA GLU A 233 -53.72 -21.58 -13.54
C GLU A 233 -54.71 -20.54 -14.12
N GLU A 234 -54.20 -19.42 -14.64
CA GLU A 234 -54.88 -18.63 -15.66
C GLU A 234 -54.15 -18.72 -17.00
N LEU A 235 -54.85 -19.35 -17.95
CA LEU A 235 -54.55 -19.43 -19.37
C LEU A 235 -54.43 -18.02 -19.99
N ILE A 236 -53.26 -17.69 -20.53
CA ILE A 236 -53.11 -16.57 -21.47
C ILE A 236 -52.55 -17.10 -22.78
N GLU A 237 -53.41 -17.08 -23.81
CA GLU A 237 -53.10 -17.41 -25.20
C GLU A 237 -52.05 -16.46 -25.80
N PHE A 238 -51.03 -17.04 -26.44
CA PHE A 238 -50.08 -16.30 -27.28
C PHE A 238 -50.52 -16.30 -28.74
N PRO A 239 -50.73 -15.14 -29.39
CA PRO A 239 -50.86 -15.10 -30.83
C PRO A 239 -49.48 -15.19 -31.51
N GLN A 240 -49.33 -16.21 -32.36
CA GLN A 240 -48.25 -16.38 -33.31
C GLN A 240 -48.27 -15.32 -34.42
N THR A 241 -47.12 -15.18 -35.09
CA THR A 241 -46.82 -14.53 -36.40
C THR A 241 -46.11 -13.17 -36.28
N LYS A 242 -45.08 -12.82 -37.07
CA LYS A 242 -44.55 -13.34 -38.34
C LYS A 242 -43.08 -12.90 -38.49
N ARG A 243 -42.25 -13.80 -39.06
CA ARG A 243 -40.96 -13.48 -39.68
C ARG A 243 -41.16 -12.48 -40.81
N GLU A 244 -40.32 -11.44 -40.89
CA GLU A 244 -40.00 -10.83 -42.18
C GLU A 244 -38.52 -10.40 -42.25
N LYS A 245 -37.86 -10.94 -43.27
CA LYS A 245 -36.47 -10.66 -43.64
C LYS A 245 -36.44 -9.39 -44.48
N SER A 246 -35.53 -8.45 -44.18
CA SER A 246 -35.10 -7.44 -45.14
C SER A 246 -33.59 -7.55 -45.37
N ARG A 247 -33.25 -8.01 -46.57
CA ARG A 247 -31.93 -7.94 -47.22
C ARG A 247 -31.92 -6.71 -48.13
N ARG A 248 -30.69 -6.25 -48.45
CA ARG A 248 -30.25 -5.34 -49.55
C ARG A 248 -30.08 -3.88 -49.12
N ARG A 249 -29.07 -3.11 -49.54
CA ARG A 249 -27.95 -3.22 -50.53
C ARG A 249 -27.00 -2.06 -50.20
N SER A 250 -25.67 -2.25 -50.18
CA SER A 250 -24.73 -1.81 -51.24
C SER A 250 -24.91 -0.39 -51.80
N ARG A 251 -23.91 0.49 -51.55
CA ARG A 251 -23.13 1.30 -52.54
C ARG A 251 -22.21 2.25 -51.74
N ARG A 252 -20.88 2.14 -51.74
CA ARG A 252 -19.83 2.41 -52.77
C ARG A 252 -19.58 3.92 -52.99
N SER A 253 -18.28 4.27 -52.96
CA SER A 253 -17.57 5.48 -53.46
C SER A 253 -17.83 6.79 -52.69
N ARG A 254 -16.83 7.59 -52.31
CA ARG A 254 -15.49 7.87 -52.87
C ARG A 254 -14.46 8.05 -51.77
#